data_AF-A0A662VZ09-F1
#
_entry.id   AF-A0A662VZ09-F1
#
_cell.length_a   1.000
_cell.length_b   1.000
_cell.length_c   1.000
_cell.angle_alpha   90.00
_cell.angle_beta   90.00
_cell.angle_gamma   90.00
#
_symmetry.space_group_name_H-M   'P 1'
#
loop_
_entity.id
_entity.type
_entity.pdbx_description
1 polymer ?
#
loop_
_entity_poly.entity_id
_entity_poly.type
_entity_poly.pdbx_seq_one_letter_code
_entity_poly.pdbx_strand_id
1 'polypeptide(L)'
;MPRRQSIRELVVELIRSYYKERGRDTFSYNDLRRFYYGAYPREKRFADWHSIERILRLLASEGLLFRHYPSPRKVLFIISPALVRR
;
A
#
# COMPACT_ATOMS: atom_id res chain seq x y z
N MET A 1 -1.88 26.67 -7.71
CA MET A 1 -0.91 25.99 -6.82
C MET A 1 -1.19 24.49 -6.87
N PRO A 2 -0.30 23.63 -7.40
CA PRO A 2 -0.52 22.19 -7.36
C PRO A 2 -0.54 21.72 -5.90
N ARG A 3 -1.58 20.97 -5.51
CA ARG A 3 -1.68 20.37 -4.17
C ARG A 3 -0.50 19.39 -4.02
N ARG A 4 0.37 19.64 -3.03
CA ARG A 4 1.35 18.63 -2.60
C ARG A 4 0.56 17.43 -2.09
N GLN A 5 0.65 16.29 -2.78
CA GLN A 5 0.11 15.04 -2.27
C GLN A 5 0.85 14.65 -0.99
N SER A 6 0.09 14.24 0.02
CA SER A 6 0.61 13.65 1.23
C SER A 6 1.17 12.25 0.96
N ILE A 7 2.13 11.81 1.78
CA ILE A 7 2.65 10.43 1.72
C ILE A 7 1.50 9.41 1.81
N ARG A 8 0.46 9.71 2.60
CA ARG A 8 -0.72 8.86 2.71
C ARG A 8 -1.43 8.69 1.36
N GLU A 9 -1.68 9.77 0.64
CA GLU A 9 -2.33 9.73 -0.68
C GLU A 9 -1.48 8.91 -1.67
N LEU A 10 -0.17 9.12 -1.68
CA LEU A 10 0.75 8.37 -2.53
C LEU A 10 0.78 6.87 -2.21
N VAL A 11 0.67 6.49 -0.93
CA VAL A 11 0.53 5.07 -0.53
C VAL A 11 -0.81 4.50 -0.96
N VAL A 12 -1.91 5.27 -0.86
CA VAL A 12 -3.22 4.83 -1.36
C VAL A 12 -3.19 4.62 -2.88
N GLU A 13 -2.57 5.54 -3.62
CA GLU A 13 -2.37 5.41 -5.07
C GLU A 13 -1.48 4.22 -5.43
N LEU A 14 -0.43 3.95 -4.65
CA LEU A 14 0.40 2.75 -4.80
C LEU A 14 -0.44 1.47 -4.64
N ILE A 15 -1.30 1.39 -3.62
CA ILE A 15 -2.17 0.22 -3.38
C ILE A 15 -3.19 0.07 -4.52
N ARG A 16 -3.79 1.16 -4.98
CA ARG A 16 -4.72 1.13 -6.13
C ARG A 16 -4.04 0.69 -7.41
N SER A 17 -2.82 1.16 -7.64
CA SER A 17 -2.01 0.76 -8.80
C SER A 17 -1.67 -0.72 -8.73
N TYR A 18 -1.28 -1.21 -7.55
CA TYR A 18 -1.05 -2.64 -7.31
C TYR A 18 -2.31 -3.46 -7.61
N TYR A 19 -3.46 -3.06 -7.07
CA TYR A 19 -4.74 -3.74 -7.28
C TYR A 19 -5.10 -3.80 -8.77
N LYS A 20 -4.99 -2.66 -9.48
CA LYS A 20 -5.30 -2.55 -10.91
C LYS A 20 -4.38 -3.39 -11.79
N GLU A 21 -3.08 -3.40 -11.51
CA GLU A 21 -2.10 -4.11 -12.34
C GLU A 21 -2.10 -5.62 -12.06
N ARG A 22 -2.25 -6.03 -10.79
CA ARG A 22 -2.17 -7.44 -10.40
C ARG A 22 -3.51 -8.15 -10.42
N GLY A 23 -4.63 -7.42 -10.39
CA GLY A 23 -5.97 -7.99 -10.25
C GLY A 23 -6.17 -8.73 -8.92
N ARG A 24 -5.37 -8.41 -7.90
CA ARG A 24 -5.39 -9.06 -6.58
C ARG A 24 -5.76 -8.05 -5.51
N ASP A 25 -6.76 -8.40 -4.72
CA ASP A 25 -7.20 -7.64 -3.54
C ASP A 25 -6.37 -7.95 -2.29
N THR A 26 -5.40 -8.86 -2.37
CA THR A 26 -4.54 -9.26 -1.26
C THR A 26 -3.05 -9.08 -1.57
N PHE A 27 -2.27 -8.65 -0.57
CA PHE A 27 -0.81 -8.52 -0.69
C PHE A 27 -0.11 -8.65 0.67
N SER A 28 1.13 -9.16 0.67
CA SER A 28 2.04 -9.03 1.81
C SER A 28 2.89 -7.77 1.72
N TYR A 29 3.58 -7.41 2.80
CA TYR A 29 4.60 -6.35 2.75
C TYR A 29 5.62 -6.58 1.63
N ASN A 30 6.10 -7.80 1.44
CA ASN A 30 7.10 -8.10 0.43
C ASN A 30 6.55 -7.94 -1.00
N ASP A 31 5.27 -8.28 -1.22
CA ASP A 31 4.64 -8.13 -2.54
C ASP A 31 4.55 -6.65 -2.93
N LEU A 32 4.02 -5.82 -2.02
CA LEU A 32 3.89 -4.39 -2.26
C LEU A 32 5.26 -3.70 -2.32
N ARG A 33 6.25 -4.17 -1.53
CA ARG A 33 7.62 -3.66 -1.56
C ARG A 33 8.26 -3.88 -2.93
N ARG A 34 8.19 -5.11 -3.45
CA ARG A 34 8.73 -5.45 -4.77
C ARG A 34 8.05 -4.62 -5.86
N PHE A 35 6.74 -4.47 -5.76
CA PHE A 35 5.97 -3.62 -6.67
C PHE A 35 6.44 -2.16 -6.63
N TYR A 36 6.52 -1.56 -5.44
CA TYR A 36 6.98 -0.19 -5.26
C TYR A 36 8.39 0.03 -5.82
N TYR A 37 9.34 -0.82 -5.47
CA TYR A 37 10.72 -0.66 -5.93
C TYR A 37 10.91 -0.96 -7.41
N GLY A 38 10.03 -1.77 -8.02
CA GLY A 38 10.02 -2.02 -9.46
C GLY A 38 9.35 -0.90 -10.26
N ALA A 39 8.27 -0.31 -9.74
CA ALA A 39 7.53 0.76 -10.40
C ALA A 39 8.21 2.14 -10.26
N TYR A 40 8.93 2.38 -9.16
CA TYR A 40 9.55 3.68 -8.86
C TYR A 40 11.09 3.57 -8.79
N PRO A 41 11.82 4.03 -9.82
CA PRO A 41 13.28 4.17 -9.75
C PRO A 41 13.69 5.11 -8.61
N ARG A 42 14.95 5.04 -8.17
CA ARG A 42 15.40 5.62 -6.89
C ARG A 42 15.04 7.09 -6.72
N GLU A 43 15.21 7.88 -7.77
CA GLU A 43 14.91 9.32 -7.82
C GLU A 43 13.41 9.68 -7.84
N LYS A 44 12.53 8.71 -8.13
CA LYS A 44 11.07 8.89 -8.15
C LYS A 44 10.37 8.30 -6.92
N ARG A 45 11.13 7.78 -5.95
CA ARG A 45 10.59 7.23 -4.72
C ARG A 45 10.08 8.37 -3.84
N PHE A 46 8.80 8.33 -3.52
CA PHE A 46 8.16 9.36 -2.71
C PHE A 46 8.32 9.16 -1.20
N ALA A 47 8.71 7.96 -0.77
CA ALA A 47 8.94 7.63 0.64
C ALA A 47 9.92 6.47 0.78
N ASP A 48 10.55 6.36 1.95
CA ASP A 48 11.23 5.13 2.35
C ASP A 48 10.19 4.03 2.67
N TRP A 49 10.64 2.78 2.66
CA TRP A 49 9.75 1.64 2.90
C TRP A 49 9.13 1.64 4.30
N HIS A 50 9.86 2.09 5.33
CA HIS A 50 9.35 2.10 6.69
C HIS A 50 8.19 3.09 6.86
N SER A 51 8.26 4.25 6.20
CA SER A 51 7.15 5.21 6.10
C SER A 51 5.92 4.60 5.43
N ILE A 52 6.09 3.85 4.33
CA ILE A 52 4.99 3.15 3.66
C ILE A 52 4.35 2.13 4.61
N GLU A 53 5.14 1.30 5.30
CA GLU A 53 4.61 0.33 6.26
C GLU A 53 3.80 0.99 7.39
N ARG A 54 4.26 2.15 7.90
CA ARG A 54 3.53 2.89 8.92
C ARG A 54 2.16 3.33 8.41
N ILE A 55 2.08 3.80 7.16
CA ILE A 55 0.80 4.15 6.54
C ILE A 55 -0.07 2.90 6.33
N LEU A 56 0.48 1.77 5.90
CA LEU A 56 -0.29 0.52 5.79
C LEU A 56 -0.92 0.11 7.12
N ARG A 57 -0.18 0.23 8.23
CA ARG A 57 -0.71 -0.03 9.58
C ARG A 57 -1.82 0.96 9.96
N LEU A 58 -1.67 2.24 9.60
CA LEU A 58 -2.69 3.26 9.82
C LEU A 58 -3.96 2.96 9.01
N LEU A 59 -3.84 2.71 7.71
CA LEU A 59 -4.96 2.33 6.85
C LEU A 59 -5.68 1.08 7.36
N ALA A 60 -4.93 0.13 7.95
CA ALA A 60 -5.53 -1.02 8.59
C ALA A 60 -6.32 -0.69 9.86
N SER A 61 -5.82 0.24 10.69
CA SER A 61 -6.60 0.72 11.85
C SER A 61 -7.85 1.51 11.47
N GLU A 62 -7.85 2.13 10.28
CA GLU A 62 -8.99 2.88 9.73
C GLU A 62 -10.01 1.98 9.01
N GLY A 63 -9.80 0.67 8.95
CA GLY A 63 -10.69 -0.26 8.25
C GLY A 63 -10.60 -0.19 6.71
N LEU A 64 -9.57 0.48 6.18
CA LEU A 64 -9.30 0.53 4.74
C LEU A 64 -8.46 -0.65 4.25
N LEU A 65 -7.77 -1.33 5.16
CA LEU A 65 -7.10 -2.61 4.94
C LEU A 65 -7.47 -3.59 6.06
N PHE A 66 -7.66 -4.86 5.75
CA PHE A 66 -7.81 -5.90 6.77
C PHE A 66 -6.52 -6.70 6.88
N ARG A 67 -6.06 -6.94 8.12
CA ARG A 67 -4.87 -7.75 8.37
C ARG A 67 -5.29 -9.20 8.62
N HIS A 68 -4.74 -10.10 7.82
CA HIS A 68 -4.85 -11.54 8.01
C HIS A 68 -3.48 -12.12 8.31
N TYR A 69 -3.39 -12.98 9.33
CA TYR A 69 -2.14 -13.57 9.81
C TYR A 69 -2.15 -15.08 9.55
N PRO A 70 -1.75 -15.54 8.35
CA PRO A 70 -1.75 -16.96 8.04
C PRO A 70 -0.70 -17.74 8.84
N SER A 71 0.30 -17.04 9.40
CA SER A 71 1.26 -17.59 10.36
C SER A 71 1.85 -16.48 11.22
N PRO A 72 2.50 -16.79 12.36
CA PRO A 72 3.02 -15.77 13.29
C PRO A 72 3.99 -14.76 12.68
N ARG A 73 4.65 -15.10 11.57
CA ARG A 73 5.65 -14.26 10.88
C ARG A 73 5.16 -13.67 9.57
N LYS A 74 3.90 -13.93 9.19
CA LYS A 74 3.34 -13.47 7.92
C LYS A 74 2.12 -12.60 8.17
N VAL A 75 2.07 -11.48 7.47
CA VAL A 75 0.88 -10.63 7.41
C VAL A 75 0.49 -10.46 5.95
N LEU A 76 -0.81 -10.64 5.71
CA LEU A 76 -1.48 -10.31 4.48
C LEU A 76 -2.41 -9.13 4.74
N PHE A 77 -2.42 -8.19 3.83
CA PHE A 77 -3.37 -7.10 3.76
C PHE A 77 -4.41 -7.45 2.72
N ILE A 78 -5.68 -7.34 3.09
CA ILE A 78 -6.83 -7.45 2.20
C ILE A 78 -7.35 -6.04 1.98
N ILE A 79 -7.49 -5.64 0.72
CA ILE A 79 -7.91 -4.30 0.33
C ILE A 79 -9.41 -4.18 0.55
N SER A 80 -9.82 -3.22 1.39
CA SER A 80 -11.24 -2.90 1.56
C SER A 80 -11.80 -2.28 0.28
N PRO A 81 -13.03 -2.62 -0.14
CA PRO A 81 -13.71 -1.94 -1.25
C PRO A 81 -13.76 -0.42 -1.09
N ALA A 82 -13.78 0.09 0.16
CA ALA A 82 -13.77 1.52 0.46
C ALA A 82 -12.48 2.23 0.02
N LEU A 83 -11.34 1.52 0.00
CA LEU A 83 -10.06 2.08 -0.43
C LEU A 83 -9.98 2.25 -1.96
N VAL A 84 -10.67 1.37 -2.70
CA VAL A 84 -10.67 1.34 -4.17
C VAL A 84 -11.71 2.30 -4.77
N ARG A 85 -12.85 2.51 -4.10
CA ARG A 85 -13.95 3.36 -4.60
C ARG A 85 -13.80 4.86 -4.36
N ARG A 86 -12.90 5.27 -3.46
CA ARG A 86 -12.52 6.68 -3.24
C ARG A 86 -11.53 7.15 -4.31
#